data_AF-A0AA39RDV2-F1
#
_entry.id   AF-A0AA39RDV2-F1
#
_cell.length_a   1.000
_cell.length_b   1.000
_cell.length_c   1.000
_cell.angle_alpha   90.00
_cell.angle_beta   90.00
_cell.angle_gamma   90.00
#
_symmetry.space_group_name_H-M   'P 1'
#
loop_
_entity.id
_entity.type
_entity.pdbx_description
1 polymer ?
#
loop_
_entity_poly.entity_id
_entity_poly.type
_entity_poly.pdbx_seq_one_letter_code
_entity_poly.pdbx_strand_id
1 'polypeptide(L)'
;MLLSHCIWRVATAQFLLGSSPKKTLTMSAAEKINSFLFGCGTDNTGEFDHEAGILGLSQENASIVFQTAQKYNKIFSYCLPPSASSTGHLTFGSQTPAPANIIYTKLVAQKSPSYGLDLTGIGLGGTKLNISESIFTTPGTIIDSGSVFTYLPPVAYTTFRDAFRVAMSAHIHGLLDLVLT
;
A
#
# COMPACT_ATOMS: atom_id res chain seq x y z
N MET A 1 -13.33 -13.82 -24.26
CA MET A 1 -13.52 -12.42 -23.81
C MET A 1 -12.21 -11.98 -23.14
N LEU A 2 -11.32 -11.35 -23.91
CA LEU A 2 -10.01 -10.89 -23.47
C LEU A 2 -10.19 -9.61 -22.65
N LEU A 3 -9.82 -9.63 -21.37
CA LEU A 3 -9.82 -8.47 -20.46
C LEU A 3 -8.57 -7.60 -20.71
N SER A 4 -8.37 -7.11 -21.94
CA SER A 4 -7.15 -6.38 -22.30
C SER A 4 -7.20 -4.87 -22.05
N HIS A 5 -8.27 -4.34 -21.46
CA HIS A 5 -8.46 -2.89 -21.23
C HIS A 5 -9.10 -2.52 -19.88
N CYS A 6 -9.03 -3.40 -18.89
CA CYS A 6 -9.49 -3.05 -17.54
C CYS A 6 -8.35 -2.38 -16.78
N ILE A 7 -8.47 -1.06 -16.53
CA ILE A 7 -7.62 -0.36 -15.57
C ILE A 7 -8.10 -0.78 -14.18
N TRP A 8 -7.18 -1.29 -13.36
CA TRP A 8 -7.44 -1.69 -11.98
C TRP A 8 -6.70 -0.74 -11.05
N ARG A 9 -7.36 -0.30 -9.99
CA ARG A 9 -6.66 0.32 -8.85
C ARG A 9 -6.09 -0.78 -7.98
N VAL A 10 -4.86 -0.61 -7.51
CA VAL A 10 -4.24 -1.51 -6.54
C VAL A 10 -4.40 -0.89 -5.16
N ALA A 11 -5.14 -1.56 -4.27
CA ALA A 11 -5.40 -1.04 -2.94
C ALA A 11 -5.17 -2.12 -1.88
N THR A 12 -4.67 -1.69 -0.73
CA THR A 12 -4.65 -2.48 0.52
C THR A 12 -6.02 -2.49 1.23
N ALA A 13 -7.10 -2.21 0.51
CA ALA A 13 -8.47 -2.12 1.02
C ALA A 13 -9.25 -3.44 0.88
N GLN A 14 -10.33 -3.56 1.65
CA GLN A 14 -11.26 -4.69 1.67
C GLN A 14 -12.57 -4.29 0.99
N PHE A 15 -13.00 -5.03 -0.04
CA PHE A 15 -14.34 -4.91 -0.61
C PHE A 15 -14.82 -6.28 -1.13
N LEU A 16 -15.80 -6.86 -0.41
CA LEU A 16 -16.65 -7.91 -0.96
C LEU A 16 -18.09 -7.59 -0.56
N LEU A 17 -18.86 -7.03 -1.50
CA LEU A 17 -20.31 -6.93 -1.41
C LEU A 17 -20.92 -7.86 -2.47
N GLY A 18 -21.92 -8.66 -2.08
CA GLY A 18 -22.71 -9.46 -3.00
C GLY A 18 -22.15 -10.84 -3.39
N SER A 19 -22.62 -11.36 -4.51
CA SER A 19 -22.24 -12.69 -5.02
C SER A 19 -20.76 -12.71 -5.42
N SER A 20 -20.05 -13.77 -5.03
CA SER A 20 -18.61 -13.92 -5.30
C SER A 20 -18.37 -14.98 -6.39
N PRO A 21 -18.46 -14.61 -7.68
CA PRO A 21 -18.14 -15.52 -8.77
C PRO A 21 -16.65 -15.89 -8.75
N LYS A 22 -16.33 -17.04 -9.37
CA LYS A 22 -14.96 -17.47 -9.64
C LYS A 22 -14.69 -17.36 -11.14
N LYS A 23 -13.61 -16.69 -11.52
CA LYS A 23 -13.13 -16.66 -12.91
C LYS A 23 -11.61 -16.77 -12.97
N THR A 24 -11.06 -17.04 -14.14
CA THR A 24 -9.61 -16.98 -14.33
C THR A 24 -9.17 -15.52 -14.42
N LEU A 25 -8.30 -15.11 -13.49
CA LEU A 25 -7.58 -13.84 -13.58
C LEU A 25 -6.31 -14.05 -14.42
N THR A 26 -6.18 -13.30 -15.50
CA THR A 26 -5.01 -13.36 -16.40
C THR A 26 -4.18 -12.10 -16.19
N MET A 27 -2.98 -12.25 -15.63
CA MET A 27 -2.04 -11.15 -15.39
C MET A 27 -1.09 -10.93 -16.57
N SER A 28 -0.66 -12.03 -17.20
CA SER A 28 0.13 -12.02 -18.42
C SER A 28 -0.21 -13.25 -19.26
N ALA A 29 0.37 -13.38 -20.46
CA ALA A 29 0.19 -14.57 -21.28
C ALA A 29 0.62 -15.87 -20.55
N ALA A 30 1.66 -15.77 -19.70
CA ALA A 30 2.19 -16.88 -18.91
C ALA A 30 1.57 -17.00 -17.51
N GLU A 31 1.04 -15.90 -16.96
CA GLU A 31 0.51 -15.85 -15.60
C GLU A 31 -1.02 -15.83 -15.58
N LYS A 32 -1.59 -16.98 -15.19
CA LYS A 32 -3.02 -17.16 -14.97
C LYS A 32 -3.28 -17.71 -13.57
N ILE A 33 -4.31 -17.17 -12.92
CA ILE A 33 -4.82 -17.63 -11.62
C ILE A 33 -6.22 -18.16 -11.88
N ASN A 34 -6.38 -19.48 -11.83
CA ASN A 34 -7.67 -20.12 -12.06
C ASN A 34 -8.56 -20.00 -10.83
N SER A 35 -9.87 -19.99 -11.05
CA SER A 35 -10.87 -19.96 -9.98
C SER A 35 -10.68 -18.83 -8.97
N PHE A 36 -10.15 -17.68 -9.44
CA PHE A 36 -9.96 -16.48 -8.65
C PHE A 36 -11.32 -15.93 -8.21
N LEU A 37 -11.48 -15.78 -6.90
CA LEU A 37 -12.66 -15.22 -6.25
C LEU A 37 -12.58 -13.69 -6.31
N PHE A 38 -13.66 -13.05 -6.74
CA PHE A 38 -13.76 -11.59 -6.73
C PHE A 38 -15.20 -11.17 -6.39
N GLY A 39 -15.38 -9.94 -5.93
CA GLY A 39 -16.69 -9.34 -5.65
C GLY A 39 -17.20 -8.52 -6.83
N CYS A 40 -18.53 -8.35 -6.91
CA CYS A 40 -19.19 -7.48 -7.87
C CYS A 40 -19.77 -6.27 -7.15
N GLY A 41 -19.21 -5.08 -7.37
CA GLY A 41 -19.78 -3.83 -6.85
C GLY A 41 -20.90 -3.31 -7.76
N THR A 42 -22.09 -3.08 -7.21
CA THR A 42 -23.25 -2.54 -7.96
C THR A 42 -23.61 -1.10 -7.57
N ASP A 43 -23.18 -0.67 -6.39
CA ASP A 43 -23.38 0.69 -5.87
C ASP A 43 -22.03 1.18 -5.34
N ASN A 44 -21.24 1.74 -6.25
CA ASN A 44 -19.88 2.15 -5.97
C ASN A 44 -19.89 3.65 -5.66
N THR A 45 -19.36 4.02 -4.50
CA THR A 45 -19.18 5.41 -4.07
C THR A 45 -17.69 5.71 -3.89
N GLY A 46 -17.26 6.93 -4.19
CA GLY A 46 -15.85 7.35 -4.10
C GLY A 46 -15.20 7.61 -5.47
N GLU A 47 -13.89 7.82 -5.48
CA GLU A 47 -13.10 8.10 -6.69
C GLU A 47 -12.77 6.79 -7.45
N PHE A 48 -13.76 6.25 -8.15
CA PHE A 48 -13.64 5.02 -8.97
C PHE A 48 -14.13 5.22 -10.41
N ASP A 49 -14.22 6.47 -10.86
CA ASP A 49 -14.86 6.82 -12.13
C ASP A 49 -14.10 6.32 -13.36
N HIS A 50 -12.86 5.83 -13.19
CA HIS A 50 -11.95 5.51 -14.30
C HIS A 50 -11.47 4.06 -14.29
N GLU A 51 -11.90 3.24 -13.34
CA GLU A 51 -11.40 1.89 -13.14
C GLU A 51 -12.51 0.85 -13.16
N ALA A 52 -12.19 -0.32 -13.69
CA ALA A 52 -13.12 -1.46 -13.74
C ALA A 52 -13.22 -2.20 -12.40
N GLY A 53 -12.36 -1.88 -11.44
CA GLY A 53 -12.37 -2.45 -10.10
C GLY A 53 -11.08 -2.24 -9.33
N ILE A 54 -11.01 -2.89 -8.17
CA ILE A 54 -9.89 -2.84 -7.22
C ILE A 54 -9.24 -4.22 -7.11
N LEU A 55 -7.92 -4.27 -7.26
CA LEU A 55 -7.12 -5.44 -6.92
C LEU A 55 -6.65 -5.33 -5.46
N GLY A 56 -7.29 -6.09 -4.59
CA GLY A 56 -7.01 -6.10 -3.15
C GLY A 56 -5.68 -6.78 -2.81
N LEU A 57 -4.79 -6.05 -2.13
CA LEU A 57 -3.50 -6.54 -1.62
C LEU A 57 -3.47 -6.77 -0.11
N SER A 58 -4.58 -6.56 0.61
CA SER A 58 -4.64 -6.70 2.07
C SER A 58 -4.26 -8.12 2.56
N GLN A 59 -4.10 -8.28 3.87
CA GLN A 59 -3.90 -9.57 4.53
C GLN A 59 -5.19 -10.38 4.68
N GLU A 60 -6.21 -10.12 3.86
CA GLU A 60 -7.48 -10.82 3.90
C GLU A 60 -7.50 -12.02 2.96
N ASN A 61 -8.24 -13.08 3.31
CA ASN A 61 -8.38 -14.29 2.50
C ASN A 61 -8.88 -14.04 1.06
N ALA A 62 -9.66 -12.97 0.86
CA ALA A 62 -10.17 -12.56 -0.44
C ALA A 62 -9.14 -11.83 -1.32
N SER A 63 -8.03 -11.35 -0.74
CA SER A 63 -6.98 -10.67 -1.50
C SER A 63 -6.29 -11.62 -2.49
N ILE A 64 -5.68 -11.07 -3.54
CA ILE A 64 -4.84 -11.87 -4.44
C ILE A 64 -3.67 -12.49 -3.69
N VAL A 65 -3.10 -11.78 -2.71
CA VAL A 65 -1.97 -12.22 -1.89
C VAL A 65 -2.29 -13.53 -1.15
N PHE A 66 -3.48 -13.64 -0.57
CA PHE A 66 -3.90 -14.84 0.16
C PHE A 66 -4.46 -15.94 -0.75
N GLN A 67 -5.23 -15.59 -1.78
CA GLN A 67 -5.73 -16.58 -2.75
C GLN A 67 -4.60 -17.29 -3.51
N THR A 68 -3.44 -16.64 -3.66
CA THR A 68 -2.27 -17.17 -4.37
C THR A 68 -1.11 -17.55 -3.44
N ALA A 69 -1.37 -17.69 -2.14
CA ALA A 69 -0.36 -17.95 -1.12
C ALA A 69 0.53 -19.16 -1.43
N GLN A 70 -0.03 -20.25 -1.96
CA GLN A 70 0.73 -21.44 -2.32
C GLN A 70 1.71 -21.20 -3.49
N LYS A 71 1.37 -20.30 -4.41
CA LYS A 71 2.15 -20.03 -5.62
C LYS A 71 3.25 -18.99 -5.37
N TYR A 72 2.91 -17.93 -4.62
CA TYR A 72 3.78 -16.76 -4.45
C TYR A 72 4.24 -16.54 -3.00
N ASN A 73 3.96 -17.48 -2.10
CA ASN A 73 4.37 -17.45 -0.69
C ASN A 73 3.90 -16.19 0.06
N LYS A 74 2.78 -15.58 -0.35
CA LYS A 74 2.27 -14.29 0.17
C LYS A 74 3.28 -13.13 0.03
N ILE A 75 4.22 -13.23 -0.89
CA ILE A 75 5.21 -12.19 -1.17
C ILE A 75 4.75 -11.41 -2.39
N PHE A 76 4.86 -10.08 -2.31
CA PHE A 76 4.70 -9.20 -3.45
C PHE A 76 5.56 -7.94 -3.25
N SER A 77 5.82 -7.23 -4.33
CA SER A 77 6.48 -5.94 -4.33
C SER A 77 5.82 -5.03 -5.35
N TYR A 78 5.75 -3.74 -5.07
CA TYR A 78 5.28 -2.76 -6.03
C TYR A 78 6.17 -1.51 -6.06
N CYS A 79 6.19 -0.86 -7.22
CA CYS A 79 6.78 0.46 -7.43
C CYS A 79 5.69 1.33 -8.05
N LEU A 80 5.21 2.33 -7.29
CA LEU A 80 4.20 3.25 -7.78
C LEU A 80 4.85 4.26 -8.74
N PRO A 81 4.23 4.52 -9.90
CA PRO A 81 4.77 5.47 -10.86
C PRO A 81 4.69 6.91 -10.30
N PRO A 82 5.68 7.78 -10.55
CA PRO A 82 5.66 9.17 -10.09
C PRO A 82 4.62 10.04 -10.81
N SER A 83 4.13 9.60 -11.97
CA SER A 83 3.10 10.31 -12.76
C SER A 83 2.18 9.32 -13.48
N ALA A 84 0.97 9.77 -13.84
CA ALA A 84 0.02 8.99 -14.62
C ALA A 84 0.54 8.58 -16.02
N SER A 85 1.54 9.29 -16.55
CA SER A 85 2.18 8.98 -17.83
C SER A 85 3.30 7.93 -17.74
N SER A 86 3.67 7.53 -16.53
CA SER A 86 4.75 6.57 -16.29
C SER A 86 4.22 5.21 -15.84
N THR A 87 4.97 4.15 -16.12
CA THR A 87 4.59 2.77 -15.78
C THR A 87 5.25 2.35 -14.47
N GLY A 88 4.43 1.92 -13.51
CA GLY A 88 4.91 1.26 -12.30
C GLY A 88 4.99 -0.26 -12.47
N HIS A 89 5.27 -0.97 -11.39
CA HIS A 89 5.33 -2.42 -11.38
C HIS A 89 4.63 -3.01 -10.17
N LEU A 90 4.02 -4.18 -10.35
CA LEU A 90 3.52 -5.05 -9.29
C LEU A 90 3.98 -6.48 -9.62
N THR A 91 4.66 -7.12 -8.68
CA THR A 91 5.23 -8.45 -8.84
C THR A 91 4.79 -9.31 -7.67
N PHE A 92 4.37 -10.54 -7.95
CA PHE A 92 4.07 -11.55 -6.95
C PHE A 92 5.19 -12.60 -6.89
N GLY A 93 5.49 -13.05 -5.67
CA GLY A 93 6.59 -13.97 -5.39
C GLY A 93 7.89 -13.26 -5.06
N SER A 94 8.88 -14.03 -4.61
CA SER A 94 10.22 -13.54 -4.33
C SER A 94 11.00 -13.33 -5.63
N GLN A 95 11.60 -12.15 -5.79
CA GLN A 95 12.64 -11.96 -6.81
C GLN A 95 13.94 -12.62 -6.34
N THR A 96 14.58 -13.37 -7.23
CA THR A 96 15.87 -14.02 -6.97
C THR A 96 16.86 -13.65 -8.08
N PRO A 97 17.99 -12.98 -7.75
CA PRO A 97 18.35 -12.46 -6.43
C PRO A 97 17.46 -11.29 -6.00
N ALA A 98 17.37 -11.04 -4.70
CA ALA A 98 16.70 -9.86 -4.19
C ALA A 98 17.45 -8.59 -4.66
N PRO A 99 16.75 -7.48 -4.95
CA PRO A 99 17.38 -6.20 -5.23
C PRO A 99 18.44 -5.83 -4.18
N ALA A 100 19.58 -5.32 -4.64
CA ALA A 100 20.59 -4.78 -3.74
C ALA A 100 20.00 -3.58 -2.96
N ASN A 101 20.31 -3.47 -1.67
CA ASN A 101 19.91 -2.37 -0.77
C ASN A 101 18.44 -2.35 -0.29
N ILE A 102 17.79 -3.50 -0.13
CA ILE A 102 16.50 -3.55 0.58
C ILE A 102 16.72 -3.37 2.08
N ILE A 103 15.97 -2.42 2.66
CA ILE A 103 15.85 -2.24 4.10
C ILE A 103 14.57 -2.92 4.56
N TYR A 104 14.65 -3.70 5.64
CA TYR A 104 13.53 -4.45 6.18
C TYR A 104 13.10 -3.88 7.52
N THR A 105 11.79 -3.91 7.76
CA THR A 105 11.15 -3.67 9.05
C THR A 105 10.15 -4.79 9.30
N LYS A 106 9.83 -5.06 10.56
CA LYS A 106 8.88 -6.10 10.93
C LYS A 106 7.45 -5.61 10.71
N LEU A 107 6.65 -6.40 10.01
CA LEU A 107 5.21 -6.21 9.98
C LEU A 107 4.61 -6.53 11.36
N VAL A 108 3.80 -5.61 11.90
CA VAL A 108 3.10 -5.79 13.16
C VAL A 108 1.62 -6.13 12.92
N ALA A 109 1.07 -6.92 13.85
CA ALA A 109 -0.34 -7.31 13.79
C ALA A 109 -1.24 -6.09 14.00
N GLN A 110 -2.32 -6.01 13.21
CA GLN A 110 -3.33 -4.97 13.27
C GLN A 110 -4.71 -5.59 13.48
N LYS A 111 -5.66 -4.81 13.99
CA LYS A 111 -7.08 -5.26 14.07
C LYS A 111 -7.70 -5.41 12.68
N SER A 112 -7.27 -4.58 11.73
CA SER A 112 -7.63 -4.69 10.32
C SER A 112 -6.66 -5.61 9.58
N PRO A 113 -7.03 -6.17 8.41
CA PRO A 113 -6.12 -6.93 7.54
C PRO A 113 -5.09 -6.02 6.83
N SER A 114 -4.70 -4.90 7.41
CA SER A 114 -3.73 -3.95 6.84
C SER A 114 -2.29 -4.39 7.14
N TYR A 115 -1.32 -3.87 6.39
CA TYR A 115 0.10 -4.04 6.70
C TYR A 115 0.51 -3.03 7.77
N GLY A 116 0.60 -3.47 9.02
CA GLY A 116 1.01 -2.65 10.14
C GLY A 116 2.51 -2.48 10.24
N LEU A 117 2.96 -1.31 10.69
CA LEU A 117 4.35 -0.99 11.00
C LEU A 117 4.48 -0.46 12.43
N ASP A 118 5.67 -0.64 13.01
CA ASP A 118 6.05 0.01 14.27
C ASP A 118 6.85 1.29 13.97
N LEU A 119 6.16 2.43 14.06
CA LEU A 119 6.73 3.75 13.76
C LEU A 119 7.25 4.38 15.04
N THR A 120 8.56 4.60 15.12
CA THR A 120 9.24 5.16 16.31
C THR A 120 9.58 6.63 16.15
N GLY A 121 9.27 7.24 15.01
CA GLY A 121 9.44 8.67 14.85
C GLY A 121 9.33 9.15 13.42
N ILE A 122 9.43 10.46 13.29
CA ILE A 122 9.49 11.17 12.02
C ILE A 122 10.76 12.00 12.02
N GLY A 123 11.53 11.89 10.94
CA GLY A 123 12.70 12.70 10.65
C GLY A 123 12.39 13.74 9.57
N LEU A 124 13.12 14.85 9.64
CA LEU A 124 13.17 15.87 8.59
C LEU A 124 14.63 16.22 8.33
N GLY A 125 15.11 15.97 7.11
CA GLY A 125 16.50 16.25 6.73
C GLY A 125 17.52 15.55 7.64
N GLY A 126 17.28 14.27 7.97
CA GLY A 126 18.15 13.49 8.85
C GLY A 126 18.04 13.77 10.35
N THR A 127 17.18 14.71 10.77
CA THR A 127 16.97 15.01 12.20
C THR A 127 15.63 14.45 12.69
N LYS A 128 15.64 13.57 13.70
CA LYS A 128 14.42 13.05 14.34
C LYS A 128 13.70 14.20 15.07
N LEU A 129 12.42 14.39 14.76
CA LEU A 129 11.56 15.37 15.41
C LEU A 129 11.18 14.90 16.82
N ASN A 130 10.98 15.86 17.73
CA ASN A 130 10.56 15.58 19.10
C ASN A 130 9.06 15.23 19.16
N ILE A 131 8.73 14.01 18.78
CA ILE A 131 7.38 13.44 18.79
C ILE A 131 7.41 12.17 19.63
N SER A 132 6.54 12.07 20.63
CA SER A 132 6.43 10.86 21.46
C SER A 132 6.02 9.65 20.62
N GLU A 133 6.72 8.53 20.76
CA GLU A 133 6.43 7.27 20.06
C GLU A 133 5.02 6.77 20.35
N SER A 134 4.50 7.06 21.56
CA SER A 134 3.13 6.73 21.98
C SER A 134 2.04 7.34 21.09
N ILE A 135 2.37 8.37 20.28
CA ILE A 135 1.44 8.97 19.31
C ILE A 135 1.13 7.99 18.16
N PHE A 136 2.02 7.04 17.87
CA PHE A 136 1.91 6.12 16.74
C PHE A 136 1.35 4.73 17.12
N THR A 137 1.19 4.43 18.42
CA THR A 137 0.82 3.08 18.88
C THR A 137 -0.66 2.75 18.75
N THR A 138 -1.54 3.76 18.80
CA THR A 138 -3.00 3.57 18.78
C THR A 138 -3.65 4.56 17.82
N PRO A 139 -4.32 4.11 16.73
CA PRO A 139 -4.61 2.72 16.37
C PRO A 139 -3.42 1.93 15.80
N GLY A 140 -2.27 2.58 15.56
CA GLY A 140 -1.11 1.98 14.92
C GLY A 140 -0.73 2.75 13.64
N THR A 141 0.32 2.29 12.96
CA THR A 141 0.72 2.77 11.62
C THR A 141 0.45 1.69 10.59
N ILE A 142 -0.10 2.06 9.44
CA ILE A 142 -0.37 1.13 8.33
C ILE A 142 0.22 1.64 7.02
N ILE A 143 0.55 0.71 6.12
CA ILE A 143 0.80 1.00 4.71
C ILE A 143 -0.56 1.00 4.00
N ASP A 144 -0.89 2.13 3.35
CA ASP A 144 -2.11 2.26 2.58
C ASP A 144 -1.84 2.79 1.16
N SER A 145 -1.92 1.91 0.16
CA SER A 145 -1.80 2.29 -1.25
C SER A 145 -3.09 2.88 -1.83
N GLY A 146 -4.19 2.84 -1.08
CA GLY A 146 -5.49 3.40 -1.48
C GLY A 146 -5.61 4.90 -1.25
N SER A 147 -4.76 5.47 -0.40
CA SER A 147 -4.72 6.89 -0.06
C SER A 147 -3.68 7.66 -0.87
N VAL A 148 -4.03 8.88 -1.30
CA VAL A 148 -3.12 9.78 -2.04
C VAL A 148 -2.12 10.47 -1.10
N PHE A 149 -2.52 10.71 0.15
CA PHE A 149 -1.71 11.43 1.15
C PHE A 149 -1.32 10.53 2.32
N THR A 150 -0.20 10.85 2.96
CA THR A 150 0.13 10.34 4.28
C THR A 150 -0.68 11.09 5.33
N TYR A 151 -1.39 10.35 6.18
CA TYR A 151 -2.16 10.91 7.28
C TYR A 151 -1.40 10.72 8.59
N LEU A 152 -1.23 11.80 9.33
CA LEU A 152 -0.54 11.82 10.63
C LEU A 152 -1.53 12.19 11.73
N PRO A 153 -1.37 11.64 12.96
CA PRO A 153 -2.09 12.14 14.13
C PRO A 153 -1.88 13.65 14.29
N PRO A 154 -2.88 14.42 14.78
CA PRO A 154 -2.83 15.88 14.78
C PRO A 154 -1.55 16.47 15.37
N VAL A 155 -1.05 15.91 16.48
CA VAL A 155 0.19 16.35 17.13
C VAL A 155 1.42 16.09 16.24
N ALA A 156 1.53 14.89 15.65
CA ALA A 156 2.63 14.58 14.75
C ALA A 156 2.59 15.45 13.49
N TYR A 157 1.39 15.69 12.94
CA TYR A 157 1.19 16.56 11.79
C TYR A 157 1.63 17.99 12.07
N THR A 158 1.18 18.59 13.18
CA THR A 158 1.53 19.99 13.49
C THR A 158 3.02 20.15 13.75
N THR A 159 3.64 19.24 14.52
CA THR A 159 5.09 19.24 14.75
C THR A 159 5.88 19.11 13.45
N PHE A 160 5.50 18.17 12.58
CA PHE A 160 6.17 18.00 11.29
C PHE A 160 5.97 19.22 10.38
N ARG A 161 4.74 19.70 10.23
CA ARG A 161 4.41 20.86 9.39
C ARG A 161 5.22 22.10 9.81
N ASP A 162 5.31 22.38 11.10
CA ASP A 162 5.98 23.58 11.60
C ASP A 162 7.49 23.47 11.39
N ALA A 163 8.09 22.32 11.65
CA ALA A 163 9.50 22.05 11.33
C ALA A 163 9.78 22.17 9.82
N PHE A 164 8.90 21.60 8.99
CA PHE A 164 9.02 21.64 7.54
C PHE A 164 8.96 23.08 7.01
N ARG A 165 8.03 23.90 7.51
CA ARG A 165 7.92 25.32 7.11
C ARG A 165 9.18 26.10 7.44
N VAL A 166 9.78 25.87 8.62
CA VAL A 166 11.05 26.50 9.01
C VAL A 166 12.19 26.07 8.07
N ALA A 167 12.32 24.77 7.80
CA ALA A 167 13.34 24.25 6.90
C ALA A 167 13.22 24.86 5.49
N MET A 168 12.00 24.92 4.96
CA MET A 168 11.73 25.52 3.64
C MET A 168 12.04 27.02 3.59
N SER A 169 11.71 27.78 4.64
CA SER A 169 12.08 29.21 4.72
C SER A 169 13.60 29.41 4.77
N ALA A 170 14.32 28.48 5.39
CA ALA A 170 15.78 28.49 5.47
C ALA A 170 16.47 27.94 4.21
N HIS A 171 15.72 27.55 3.16
CA HIS A 171 16.24 26.88 1.96
C HIS A 171 16.99 25.57 2.27
N ILE A 172 16.67 24.94 3.40
CA ILE A 172 17.17 23.63 3.76
C ILE A 172 16.27 22.61 3.07
N HIS A 173 16.82 21.95 2.05
CA HIS A 173 16.14 20.84 1.39
C HIS A 173 16.28 19.58 2.25
N GLY A 174 15.15 19.01 2.66
CA GLY A 174 15.09 17.75 3.42
C GLY A 174 13.86 16.96 3.04
N LEU A 175 14.02 15.66 2.90
CA LEU A 175 12.90 14.74 2.71
C LEU A 175 12.25 14.42 4.06
N LEU A 176 10.99 14.04 4.01
CA LEU A 176 10.32 13.35 5.11
C LEU A 176 10.93 11.95 5.24
N ASP A 177 11.50 11.65 6.39
CA ASP A 177 12.07 10.35 6.70
C ASP A 177 11.19 9.67 7.77
N LEU A 178 10.59 8.51 7.47
CA LEU A 178 9.90 7.72 8.48
C LEU A 178 10.94 6.87 9.23
N VAL A 179 10.96 6.96 10.57
CA VAL A 179 11.88 6.21 11.41
C VAL A 179 11.18 4.95 11.91
N LEU A 180 11.55 3.82 11.32
CA LEU A 180 10.99 2.50 11.60
C LEU A 180 12.02 1.65 12.35
N THR A 181 11.55 0.66 13.11
CA THR A 181 12.38 -0.38 13.75
C THR A 181 12.57 -1.62 12.90
#